data_AF-A0A226EIC5-F1
#
_entry.id   AF-A0A226EIC5-F1
#
_cell.length_a   1.000
_cell.length_b   1.000
_cell.length_c   1.000
_cell.angle_alpha   90.00
_cell.angle_beta   90.00
_cell.angle_gamma   90.00
#
_symmetry.space_group_name_H-M   'P 1'
#
loop_
_entity.id
_entity.type
_entity.pdbx_description
1 polymer ?
#
loop_
_entity_poly.entity_id
_entity_poly.type
_entity_poly.pdbx_seq_one_letter_code
_entity_poly.pdbx_strand_id
1 'polypeptide(L)'
;MSTDHSEPLINSLDELILHLREAFSTNDVNIEHVEDLMSKSDPRDWNRLANYAKCPYTKNLVDEGNGKYDLVLVCWSEGEGYTGSPIHDHSGSHCFMKILQGILSEVRFAWPESKDNKVYYMSDKQGLHQMENASKTEQAASLHLYIPPIRSCHTFDGKTSHKTKCEVTFWSKYGKRE
;
A
#
# COMPACT_ATOMS: atom_id res chain seq x y z
N MET A 1 15.36 38.10 -26.27
CA MET A 1 16.56 37.42 -25.77
C MET A 1 16.15 36.00 -25.47
N SER A 2 16.37 35.07 -26.41
CA SER A 2 16.16 33.65 -26.14
C SER A 2 17.27 33.20 -25.20
N THR A 3 16.91 32.80 -24.00
CA THR A 3 17.79 32.00 -23.16
C THR A 3 17.89 30.64 -23.83
N ASP A 4 19.06 30.36 -24.39
CA ASP A 4 19.47 29.04 -24.82
C ASP A 4 19.53 28.15 -23.58
N HIS A 5 18.42 27.46 -23.28
CA HIS A 5 18.40 26.42 -22.27
C HIS A 5 18.90 25.15 -22.93
N SER A 6 20.22 25.05 -23.11
CA SER A 6 20.84 23.77 -23.40
C SER A 6 20.47 22.82 -22.25
N GLU A 7 19.80 21.72 -22.55
CA GLU A 7 19.47 20.72 -21.53
C GLU A 7 20.74 20.31 -20.77
N PRO A 8 20.68 20.16 -19.44
CA PRO A 8 21.84 19.77 -18.66
C PRO A 8 22.36 18.41 -19.11
N LEU A 9 23.64 18.35 -19.45
CA LEU A 9 24.30 17.17 -19.96
C LEU A 9 24.72 16.26 -18.79
N ILE A 10 23.90 15.26 -18.47
CA ILE A 10 24.18 14.30 -17.39
C ILE A 10 25.07 13.18 -17.93
N ASN A 11 26.34 13.18 -17.53
CA ASN A 11 27.35 12.21 -18.01
C ASN A 11 27.86 11.27 -16.91
N SER A 12 27.39 11.43 -15.68
CA SER A 12 27.78 10.57 -14.55
C SER A 12 26.68 10.52 -13.49
N LEU A 13 26.80 9.53 -12.60
CA LEU A 13 25.97 9.44 -11.39
C LEU A 13 26.11 10.69 -10.49
N ASP A 14 27.32 11.23 -10.34
CA ASP A 14 27.54 12.38 -9.46
C ASP A 14 26.81 13.63 -10.00
N GLU A 15 26.82 13.84 -11.32
CA GLU A 15 26.04 14.90 -11.98
C GLU A 15 24.54 14.69 -11.83
N LEU A 16 24.05 13.45 -11.96
CA LEU A 16 22.64 13.14 -11.72
C LEU A 16 22.25 13.48 -10.28
N ILE A 17 23.07 13.11 -9.30
CA ILE A 17 22.82 13.42 -7.88
C ILE A 17 22.76 14.93 -7.66
N LEU A 18 23.66 15.70 -8.27
CA LEU A 18 23.64 17.18 -8.19
C LEU A 18 22.32 17.75 -8.71
N HIS A 19 21.86 17.30 -9.88
CA HIS A 19 20.59 17.75 -10.45
C HIS A 19 19.37 17.30 -9.65
N LEU A 20 19.38 16.09 -9.07
CA LEU A 20 18.32 15.63 -8.17
C LEU A 20 18.26 16.50 -6.90
N ARG A 21 19.41 16.82 -6.29
CA ARG A 21 19.47 17.74 -5.13
C ARG A 21 18.89 19.11 -5.44
N GLU A 22 19.12 19.63 -6.65
CA GLU A 22 18.54 20.88 -7.13
C GLU A 22 17.02 20.75 -7.35
N ALA A 23 16.57 19.69 -8.02
CA ALA A 23 15.16 19.42 -8.27
C ALA A 23 14.34 19.28 -6.98
N PHE A 24 14.97 18.76 -5.91
CA PHE A 24 14.37 18.67 -4.58
C PHE A 24 14.81 19.82 -3.64
N SER A 25 15.35 20.93 -4.15
CA SER A 25 15.77 22.06 -3.30
C SER A 25 14.58 22.78 -2.65
N THR A 26 13.44 22.84 -3.34
CA THR A 26 12.16 23.36 -2.83
C THR A 26 11.26 22.21 -2.36
N ASN A 27 10.06 22.54 -1.83
CA ASN A 27 9.09 21.51 -1.44
C ASN A 27 8.15 21.11 -2.59
N ASP A 28 8.26 21.80 -3.73
CA ASP A 28 7.45 21.53 -4.91
C ASP A 28 8.18 20.48 -5.76
N VAL A 29 7.56 19.30 -5.92
CA VAL A 29 8.14 18.21 -6.72
C VAL A 29 7.55 18.25 -8.12
N ASN A 30 8.38 18.53 -9.13
CA ASN A 30 8.00 18.38 -10.53
C ASN A 30 8.28 16.94 -10.97
N ILE A 31 7.22 16.12 -11.05
CA ILE A 31 7.29 14.69 -11.38
C ILE A 31 7.93 14.46 -12.75
N GLU A 32 7.50 15.20 -13.78
CA GLU A 32 7.99 15.05 -15.16
C GLU A 32 9.49 15.37 -15.24
N HIS A 33 9.94 16.39 -14.51
CA HIS A 33 11.35 16.74 -14.46
C HIS A 33 12.20 15.66 -13.79
N VAL A 34 11.73 15.08 -12.68
CA VAL A 34 12.44 14.00 -11.99
C VAL A 34 12.49 12.73 -12.85
N GLU A 35 11.42 12.40 -13.57
CA GLU A 35 11.39 11.30 -14.54
C GLU A 35 12.43 11.50 -15.64
N ASP A 36 12.51 12.69 -16.22
CA ASP A 36 13.51 13.05 -17.23
C ASP A 36 14.95 12.91 -16.70
N LEU A 37 15.25 13.47 -15.53
CA LEU A 37 16.56 13.34 -14.88
C LEU A 37 16.93 11.86 -14.66
N MET A 38 16.03 11.08 -14.07
CA MET A 38 16.24 9.65 -13.83
C MET A 38 16.46 8.88 -15.15
N SER A 39 15.75 9.25 -16.22
CA SER A 39 15.88 8.63 -17.55
C SER A 39 17.29 8.77 -18.15
N LYS A 40 18.05 9.79 -17.76
CA LYS A 40 19.40 10.09 -18.26
C LYS A 40 20.52 9.29 -17.59
N SER A 41 20.22 8.49 -16.56
CA SER A 41 21.23 7.64 -15.90
C SER A 41 21.81 6.52 -16.80
N ASP A 42 23.13 6.31 -16.71
CA ASP A 42 23.85 5.26 -17.42
C ASP A 42 24.18 4.06 -16.51
N PRO A 43 23.86 2.80 -16.90
CA PRO A 43 24.13 1.61 -16.09
C PRO A 43 25.59 1.45 -15.62
N ARG A 44 26.56 1.99 -16.37
CA ARG A 44 28.00 1.90 -16.06
C ARG A 44 28.37 2.64 -14.77
N ASP A 45 27.63 3.67 -14.40
CA ASP A 45 27.96 4.52 -13.25
C ASP A 45 27.60 3.90 -11.89
N TRP A 46 26.71 2.92 -11.89
CA TRP A 46 26.13 2.30 -10.68
C TRP A 46 26.80 0.99 -10.29
N ASN A 47 27.51 0.34 -11.22
CA ASN A 47 28.01 -1.03 -11.03
C ASN A 47 28.93 -1.16 -9.80
N ARG A 48 29.73 -0.13 -9.50
CA ARG A 48 30.59 -0.09 -8.31
C ARG A 48 29.83 -0.06 -6.98
N LEU A 49 28.56 0.36 -7.00
CA LEU A 49 27.68 0.46 -5.83
C LEU A 49 26.73 -0.74 -5.72
N ALA A 50 26.69 -1.60 -6.74
CA ALA A 50 25.79 -2.74 -6.82
C ALA A 50 26.31 -3.90 -5.97
N ASN A 51 25.94 -3.94 -4.69
CA ASN A 51 26.29 -5.05 -3.80
C ASN A 51 25.21 -6.13 -3.81
N TYR A 52 25.49 -7.23 -4.49
CA TYR A 52 24.64 -8.42 -4.47
C TYR A 52 24.95 -9.29 -3.25
N ALA A 53 23.93 -9.99 -2.74
CA ALA A 53 24.07 -10.95 -1.65
C ALA A 53 23.19 -12.18 -1.91
N LYS A 54 23.41 -13.26 -1.14
CA LYS A 54 22.59 -14.48 -1.21
C LYS A 54 21.23 -14.30 -0.51
N CYS A 55 20.45 -13.35 -0.97
CA CYS A 55 19.08 -13.04 -0.53
C CYS A 55 18.24 -12.57 -1.74
N PRO A 56 16.91 -12.43 -1.63
CA PRO A 56 16.06 -12.08 -2.77
C PRO A 56 16.47 -10.76 -3.46
N TYR A 57 16.83 -9.74 -2.68
CA TYR A 57 17.37 -8.47 -3.15
C TYR A 57 18.16 -7.76 -2.04
N THR A 58 18.95 -6.76 -2.40
CA THR A 58 19.62 -5.83 -1.47
C THR A 58 19.20 -4.39 -1.77
N LYS A 59 19.22 -3.52 -0.76
CA LYS A 59 19.02 -2.07 -0.90
C LYS A 59 20.34 -1.38 -0.56
N ASN A 60 20.88 -0.62 -1.51
CA ASN A 60 22.15 0.07 -1.38
C ASN A 60 21.87 1.57 -1.47
N LEU A 61 22.01 2.28 -0.35
CA LEU A 61 21.82 3.73 -0.32
C LEU A 61 22.92 4.40 -1.14
N VAL A 62 22.53 5.17 -2.15
CA VAL A 62 23.43 5.89 -3.05
C VAL A 62 23.61 7.33 -2.57
N ASP A 63 22.51 7.98 -2.18
CA ASP A 63 22.51 9.37 -1.72
C ASP A 63 21.32 9.63 -0.77
N GLU A 64 21.58 10.23 0.41
CA GLU A 64 20.56 10.68 1.37
C GLU A 64 19.93 12.03 0.97
N GLY A 65 20.27 12.52 -0.23
CA GLY A 65 19.80 13.78 -0.77
C GLY A 65 20.16 14.97 0.12
N ASN A 66 19.16 15.84 0.27
CA ASN A 66 19.17 17.02 1.12
C ASN A 66 18.18 16.87 2.29
N GLY A 67 17.92 15.62 2.71
CA GLY A 67 16.92 15.26 3.74
C GLY A 67 15.48 15.18 3.21
N LYS A 68 15.29 15.26 1.88
CA LYS A 68 13.97 15.21 1.23
C LYS A 68 13.73 13.98 0.36
N TYR A 69 14.78 13.25 0.02
CA TYR A 69 14.70 12.00 -0.74
C TYR A 69 15.86 11.08 -0.34
N ASP A 70 15.65 9.78 -0.55
CA ASP A 70 16.71 8.78 -0.56
C ASP A 70 16.82 8.21 -1.99
N LEU A 71 18.03 8.24 -2.56
CA LEU A 71 18.33 7.53 -3.79
C LEU A 71 18.89 6.16 -3.43
N VAL A 72 18.17 5.09 -3.78
CA VAL A 72 18.52 3.72 -3.39
C VAL A 72 18.65 2.85 -4.63
N LEU A 73 19.79 2.17 -4.75
CA LEU A 73 20.03 1.13 -5.75
C LEU A 73 19.57 -0.22 -5.19
N VAL A 74 18.53 -0.80 -5.82
CA VAL A 74 18.02 -2.12 -5.44
C VAL A 74 18.57 -3.17 -6.40
N CYS A 75 19.36 -4.12 -5.86
CA CYS A 75 19.93 -5.22 -6.64
C CYS A 75 19.12 -6.49 -6.42
N TRP A 76 18.48 -6.99 -7.48
CA TRP A 76 17.64 -8.20 -7.45
C TRP A 76 18.48 -9.42 -7.82
N SER A 77 18.37 -10.50 -7.04
CA SER A 77 19.15 -11.70 -7.26
C SER A 77 18.60 -12.56 -8.40
N GLU A 78 19.47 -13.37 -8.99
CA GLU A 78 19.09 -14.41 -9.94
C GLU A 78 18.73 -15.73 -9.22
N GLY A 79 18.00 -16.62 -9.90
CA GLY A 79 17.79 -18.00 -9.45
C GLY A 79 16.35 -18.49 -9.58
N GLU A 80 16.17 -19.79 -9.33
CA GLU A 80 14.87 -20.49 -9.40
C GLU A 80 13.99 -20.26 -8.15
N GLY A 81 14.58 -19.67 -7.09
CA GLY A 81 13.86 -19.28 -5.88
C GLY A 81 13.16 -17.92 -6.00
N TYR A 82 12.49 -17.49 -4.93
CA TYR A 82 11.84 -16.17 -4.91
C TYR A 82 12.87 -15.03 -4.85
N THR A 83 12.86 -14.15 -5.86
CA THR A 83 13.78 -13.02 -6.03
C THR A 83 13.04 -11.67 -6.15
N GLY A 84 11.90 -11.55 -5.46
CA GLY A 84 11.07 -10.34 -5.45
C GLY A 84 10.97 -9.68 -4.08
N SER A 85 10.28 -8.54 -4.04
CA SER A 85 9.87 -7.87 -2.81
C SER A 85 8.47 -8.32 -2.38
N PRO A 86 8.17 -8.39 -1.07
CA PRO A 86 6.79 -8.53 -0.60
C PRO A 86 5.86 -7.47 -1.21
N ILE A 87 4.55 -7.71 -1.17
CA ILE A 87 3.55 -6.66 -1.45
C ILE A 87 3.74 -5.55 -0.41
N HIS A 88 3.95 -4.31 -0.86
CA HIS A 88 4.24 -3.17 -0.01
C HIS A 88 3.61 -1.89 -0.55
N ASP A 89 3.46 -0.91 0.31
CA ASP A 89 3.12 0.46 -0.05
C ASP A 89 4.36 1.36 0.00
N HIS A 90 4.17 2.65 -0.22
CA HIS A 90 5.23 3.65 -0.16
C HIS A 90 5.04 4.63 1.02
N SER A 91 4.16 4.34 1.98
CA SER A 91 3.98 5.09 3.24
C SER A 91 3.78 6.61 3.05
N GLY A 92 3.15 7.02 1.96
CA GLY A 92 2.92 8.43 1.61
C GLY A 92 4.07 9.12 0.85
N SER A 93 5.16 8.41 0.53
CA SER A 93 6.27 8.90 -0.28
C SER A 93 6.03 8.72 -1.79
N HIS A 94 6.64 9.59 -2.60
CA HIS A 94 6.73 9.41 -4.04
C HIS A 94 7.86 8.43 -4.38
N CYS A 95 7.59 7.44 -5.23
CA CYS A 95 8.55 6.43 -5.65
C CYS A 95 8.79 6.54 -7.15
N PHE A 96 10.06 6.71 -7.54
CA PHE A 96 10.51 6.66 -8.92
C PHE A 96 11.42 5.44 -9.07
N MET A 97 11.07 4.54 -9.98
CA MET A 97 11.88 3.35 -10.27
C MET A 97 12.33 3.37 -11.73
N LYS A 98 13.63 3.24 -11.96
CA LYS A 98 14.21 2.98 -13.28
C LYS A 98 14.92 1.64 -13.28
N ILE A 99 14.66 0.82 -14.29
CA ILE A 99 15.41 -0.41 -14.55
C ILE A 99 16.78 -0.02 -15.13
N LEU A 100 17.85 -0.30 -14.40
CA LEU A 100 19.23 -0.03 -14.85
C LEU A 100 19.86 -1.22 -15.58
N GLN A 101 19.46 -2.45 -15.23
CA GLN A 101 19.92 -3.69 -15.86
C GLN A 101 18.88 -4.80 -15.66
N GLY A 102 18.75 -5.70 -16.64
CA GLY A 102 17.84 -6.84 -16.58
C GLY A 102 16.39 -6.47 -16.87
N ILE A 103 15.45 -7.27 -16.36
CA ILE A 103 14.00 -7.13 -16.59
C ILE A 103 13.27 -7.38 -15.27
N LEU A 104 12.29 -6.54 -14.94
CA LEU A 104 11.42 -6.70 -13.76
C LEU A 104 9.95 -6.76 -14.20
N SER A 105 9.12 -7.44 -13.40
CA SER A 105 7.67 -7.50 -13.57
C SER A 105 6.98 -6.80 -12.40
N GLU A 106 6.11 -5.84 -12.70
CA GLU A 106 5.29 -5.13 -11.71
C GLU A 106 3.85 -5.70 -11.70
N VAL A 107 3.34 -6.03 -10.52
CA VAL A 107 1.91 -6.35 -10.29
C VAL A 107 1.35 -5.36 -9.27
N ARG A 108 0.28 -4.65 -9.62
CA ARG A 108 -0.37 -3.66 -8.75
C ARG A 108 -1.58 -4.26 -8.04
N PHE A 109 -1.66 -4.05 -6.73
CA PHE A 109 -2.77 -4.49 -5.89
C PHE A 109 -3.57 -3.29 -5.39
N ALA A 110 -4.89 -3.43 -5.29
CA ALA A 110 -5.72 -2.47 -4.57
C ALA A 110 -5.46 -2.60 -3.05
N TRP A 111 -5.66 -1.52 -2.30
CA TRP A 111 -5.70 -1.59 -0.84
C TRP A 111 -6.75 -2.61 -0.40
N PRO A 112 -6.48 -3.43 0.64
CA PRO A 112 -7.50 -4.29 1.20
C PRO A 112 -8.63 -3.42 1.71
N GLU A 113 -9.87 -3.67 1.26
CA GLU A 113 -11.05 -3.06 1.86
C GLU A 113 -11.24 -3.64 3.26
N SER A 114 -10.66 -2.98 4.26
CA SER A 114 -10.93 -3.29 5.65
C SER A 114 -12.33 -2.81 6.01
N LYS A 115 -13.18 -3.74 6.48
CA LYS A 115 -14.33 -3.36 7.31
C LYS A 115 -13.76 -2.94 8.67
N ASP A 116 -13.22 -1.72 8.72
CA ASP A 116 -12.62 -1.09 9.90
C ASP A 116 -13.62 -1.01 11.08
N ASN A 117 -13.14 -0.55 12.25
CA ASN A 117 -13.89 -0.05 13.43
C ASN A 117 -14.89 1.10 13.10
N LYS A 118 -15.70 0.92 12.07
CA LYS A 118 -16.72 1.81 11.57
C LYS A 118 -18.06 1.41 12.17
N VAL A 119 -18.89 2.40 12.43
CA VAL A 119 -20.29 2.17 12.81
C VAL A 119 -21.07 1.96 11.53
N TYR A 120 -21.78 0.84 11.46
CA TYR A 120 -22.71 0.53 10.37
C TYR A 120 -24.14 0.67 10.87
N TYR A 121 -25.00 1.29 10.06
CA TYR A 121 -26.41 1.47 10.36
C TYR A 121 -27.27 0.57 9.49
N MET A 122 -28.20 -0.15 10.12
CA MET A 122 -29.19 -0.99 9.46
C MET A 122 -30.57 -0.75 10.06
N SER A 123 -31.58 -0.71 9.20
CA SER A 123 -33.00 -0.67 9.55
C SER A 123 -33.82 -1.44 8.52
N ASP A 124 -35.06 -1.79 8.84
CA ASP A 124 -35.96 -2.51 7.93
C ASP A 124 -36.19 -1.76 6.60
N LYS A 125 -35.98 -0.43 6.57
CA LYS A 125 -36.03 0.37 5.33
C LYS A 125 -34.89 0.07 4.36
N GLN A 126 -33.75 -0.43 4.86
CA GLN A 126 -32.61 -0.84 4.05
C GLN A 126 -32.66 -2.32 3.65
N GLY A 127 -33.54 -3.11 4.27
CA GLY A 127 -33.77 -4.52 3.96
C GLY A 127 -33.39 -5.46 5.11
N LEU A 128 -32.84 -6.62 4.74
CA LEU A 128 -32.36 -7.66 5.66
C LEU A 128 -30.84 -7.78 5.57
N HIS A 129 -30.17 -8.26 6.61
CA HIS A 129 -28.73 -8.53 6.57
C HIS A 129 -28.36 -9.82 7.29
N GLN A 130 -27.22 -10.38 6.91
CA GLN A 130 -26.57 -11.50 7.59
C GLN A 130 -25.17 -11.05 7.99
N MET A 131 -24.77 -11.36 9.22
CA MET A 131 -23.46 -11.04 9.77
C MET A 131 -22.71 -12.35 10.03
N GLU A 132 -21.47 -12.45 9.57
CA GLU A 132 -20.60 -13.60 9.80
C GLU A 132 -19.17 -13.15 10.12
N ASN A 133 -18.45 -13.95 10.92
CA ASN A 133 -17.01 -13.78 11.07
C ASN A 133 -16.33 -14.43 9.85
N ALA A 134 -15.78 -13.60 8.97
CA ALA A 134 -15.09 -14.07 7.76
C ALA A 134 -13.70 -14.70 8.07
N SER A 135 -13.13 -14.43 9.26
CA SER A 135 -11.85 -15.02 9.65
C SER A 135 -12.00 -16.48 10.06
N LYS A 136 -11.08 -17.32 9.59
CA LYS A 136 -10.99 -18.75 9.97
C LYS A 136 -10.08 -18.99 11.17
N THR A 137 -9.31 -17.98 11.58
CA THR A 137 -8.26 -18.12 12.61
C THR A 137 -8.44 -17.16 13.78
N GLU A 138 -9.18 -16.07 13.60
CA GLU A 138 -9.33 -15.02 14.61
C GLU A 138 -10.77 -14.92 15.11
N GLN A 139 -10.91 -14.59 16.40
CA GLN A 139 -12.21 -14.26 16.99
C GLN A 139 -12.63 -12.84 16.60
N ALA A 140 -13.95 -12.61 16.50
CA ALA A 140 -14.52 -11.30 16.22
C ALA A 140 -15.56 -10.94 17.28
N ALA A 141 -15.58 -9.66 17.65
CA ALA A 141 -16.60 -9.07 18.52
C ALA A 141 -17.14 -7.78 17.87
N SER A 142 -18.43 -7.51 18.03
CA SER A 142 -19.06 -6.28 17.55
C SER A 142 -19.99 -5.71 18.63
N LEU A 143 -20.09 -4.38 18.70
CA LEU A 143 -20.98 -3.68 19.62
C LEU A 143 -22.26 -3.27 18.90
N HIS A 144 -23.43 -3.66 19.44
CA HIS A 144 -24.74 -3.40 18.85
C HIS A 144 -25.56 -2.50 19.75
N LEU A 145 -26.18 -1.47 19.15
CA LEU A 145 -27.10 -0.56 19.82
C LEU A 145 -28.45 -0.59 19.09
N TYR A 146 -29.51 -1.00 19.78
CA TYR A 146 -30.87 -1.05 19.23
C TYR A 146 -31.75 0.04 19.85
N ILE A 147 -32.41 0.83 19.00
CA ILE A 147 -33.30 1.93 19.40
C ILE A 147 -34.60 1.83 18.58
N PRO A 148 -35.75 1.48 19.19
CA PRO A 148 -35.94 1.09 20.59
C PRO A 148 -35.28 -0.27 20.94
N PRO A 149 -35.20 -0.65 22.23
CA PRO A 149 -34.58 -1.92 22.65
C PRO A 149 -35.17 -3.13 21.92
N ILE A 150 -34.29 -4.02 21.46
CA ILE A 150 -34.70 -5.24 20.76
C ILE A 150 -35.31 -6.25 21.74
N ARG A 151 -36.46 -6.83 21.36
CA ARG A 151 -37.15 -7.90 22.13
C ARG A 151 -37.39 -9.15 21.30
N SER A 152 -37.75 -8.96 20.02
CA SER A 152 -37.97 -10.05 19.08
C SER A 152 -37.55 -9.62 17.68
N CYS A 153 -37.12 -10.56 16.84
CA CYS A 153 -36.86 -10.35 15.42
C CYS A 153 -37.51 -11.46 14.57
N HIS A 154 -37.39 -11.35 13.25
CA HIS A 154 -37.75 -12.44 12.34
C HIS A 154 -36.50 -13.01 11.70
N THR A 155 -36.40 -14.34 11.64
CA THR A 155 -35.43 -15.03 10.78
C THR A 155 -36.12 -15.46 9.49
N PHE A 156 -35.34 -15.53 8.42
CA PHE A 156 -35.83 -15.86 7.08
C PHE A 156 -35.05 -17.05 6.54
N ASP A 157 -35.76 -18.03 6.01
CA ASP A 157 -35.16 -19.12 5.25
C ASP A 157 -34.73 -18.60 3.86
N GLY A 158 -33.43 -18.65 3.56
CA GLY A 158 -32.88 -18.16 2.30
C GLY A 158 -33.35 -18.88 1.04
N LYS A 159 -33.94 -20.08 1.16
CA LYS A 159 -34.49 -20.85 0.03
C LYS A 159 -35.99 -20.67 -0.13
N THR A 160 -36.73 -20.62 0.98
CA THR A 160 -38.20 -20.63 0.95
C THR A 160 -38.83 -19.27 1.21
N SER A 161 -38.05 -18.28 1.67
CA SER A 161 -38.53 -16.98 2.16
C SER A 161 -39.52 -17.07 3.31
N HIS A 162 -39.68 -18.25 3.92
CA HIS A 162 -40.49 -18.44 5.10
C HIS A 162 -39.91 -17.61 6.25
N LYS A 163 -40.77 -16.86 6.94
CA LYS A 163 -40.38 -16.03 8.09
C LYS A 163 -40.84 -16.68 9.39
N THR A 164 -39.97 -16.69 10.39
CA THR A 164 -40.28 -17.19 11.72
C THR A 164 -39.96 -16.11 12.75
N LYS A 165 -40.89 -15.85 13.67
CA LYS A 165 -40.67 -14.90 14.76
C LYS A 165 -39.80 -15.56 15.84
N CYS A 166 -38.79 -14.84 16.31
CA CYS A 166 -37.87 -15.29 17.36
C CYS A 166 -37.79 -14.24 18.48
N GLU A 167 -37.94 -14.66 19.73
CA GLU A 167 -37.66 -13.81 20.89
C GLU A 167 -36.14 -13.74 21.14
N VAL A 168 -35.62 -12.56 21.44
CA VAL A 168 -34.19 -12.33 21.67
C VAL A 168 -33.85 -12.68 23.12
N THR A 169 -32.86 -13.54 23.31
CA THR A 169 -32.30 -13.87 24.62
C THR A 169 -30.88 -13.35 24.75
N PHE A 170 -30.47 -13.00 25.97
CA PHE A 170 -29.11 -12.56 26.25
C PHE A 170 -28.33 -13.67 26.97
N TRP A 171 -27.12 -13.96 26.49
CA TRP A 171 -26.25 -14.96 27.12
C TRP A 171 -25.74 -14.51 28.50
N SER A 172 -25.57 -13.20 28.70
CA SER A 172 -25.12 -12.61 29.96
C SER A 172 -25.62 -11.16 30.07
N LYS A 173 -25.80 -10.66 31.29
CA LYS A 173 -26.05 -9.24 31.56
C LYS A 173 -24.98 -8.70 32.51
N TYR A 174 -24.40 -7.55 32.18
CA TYR A 174 -23.34 -6.89 32.96
C TYR A 174 -22.12 -7.79 33.24
N GLY A 175 -21.77 -8.66 32.29
CA GLY A 175 -20.67 -9.62 32.44
C GLY A 175 -20.99 -10.85 33.29
N LYS A 176 -22.23 -11.03 33.74
CA LYS A 176 -22.67 -12.21 34.51
C LYS A 176 -23.65 -13.05 33.71
N ARG A 177 -23.48 -14.37 33.77
CA ARG A 177 -24.35 -15.34 33.11
C ARG A 177 -25.79 -15.20 33.62
N GLU A 178 -26.75 -15.14 32.69
CA GLU A 178 -28.19 -15.27 33.02
C GLU A 178 -28.56 -16.73 33.28
#